data_AF-A0A765BKH0-F1
#
_entry.id   AF-A0A765BKH0-F1
#
_cell.length_a   1.000
_cell.length_b   1.000
_cell.length_c   1.000
_cell.angle_alpha   90.00
_cell.angle_beta   90.00
_cell.angle_gamma   90.00
#
_symmetry.space_group_name_H-M   'P 1'
#
loop_
_entity.id
_entity.type
_entity.pdbx_description
1 polymer ?
#
loop_
_entity_poly.entity_id
_entity_poly.type
_entity_poly.pdbx_seq_one_letter_code
_entity_poly.pdbx_strand_id
1 'polypeptide(L)'
;MSFNLSRQQFLQMFAVMQSINLINSYTAEGAAPGLAVCNKNILTDQFALLIRLLSETPLMPNLKSMPPGSTAPILINPFAEGGYLPHSGPGFVVNPETSDLNIEENALYGAMEVHINTAFTNLIRRVNMSANQITASGSAFSHFGIERSPYSPLSERVKLVFGCDKDDVAMIEVTLPHVFIFDEKVANKLIHIIRNFIGQTMIDNDFSSCTLVYDDVSKINSVHVRQTHEKTLEQKLMECPIWATW
;
A
#
# COMPACT_ATOMS: atom_id res chain seq x y z
N MET A 1 -21.03 7.55 16.44
CA MET A 1 -21.15 8.41 15.24
C MET A 1 -20.44 7.73 14.08
N SER A 2 -20.87 8.00 12.84
CA SER A 2 -20.23 7.44 11.65
C SER A 2 -19.21 8.42 11.08
N PHE A 3 -18.01 7.94 10.79
CA PHE A 3 -16.87 8.64 10.23
C PHE A 3 -17.02 8.70 8.70
N ASN A 4 -17.16 9.90 8.16
CA ASN A 4 -17.21 10.14 6.73
C ASN A 4 -15.79 10.40 6.20
N LEU A 5 -15.28 9.50 5.37
CA LEU A 5 -13.93 9.57 4.84
C LEU A 5 -13.83 10.65 3.76
N SER A 6 -12.75 11.43 3.82
CA SER A 6 -12.28 12.20 2.67
C SER A 6 -11.77 11.26 1.57
N ARG A 7 -11.60 11.81 0.37
CA ARG A 7 -10.96 11.09 -0.74
C ARG A 7 -9.59 10.54 -0.35
N GLN A 8 -8.77 11.34 0.33
CA GLN A 8 -7.41 10.98 0.70
C GLN A 8 -7.41 9.86 1.75
N GLN A 9 -8.27 9.99 2.76
CA GLN A 9 -8.46 8.99 3.81
C GLN A 9 -8.94 7.66 3.23
N PHE A 10 -9.90 7.69 2.31
CA PHE A 10 -10.41 6.49 1.65
C PHE A 10 -9.30 5.76 0.87
N LEU A 11 -8.50 6.48 0.10
CA LEU A 11 -7.41 5.91 -0.68
C LEU A 11 -6.28 5.37 0.19
N GLN A 12 -5.91 6.08 1.27
CA GLN A 12 -4.96 5.59 2.27
C GLN A 12 -5.46 4.30 2.91
N MET A 13 -6.71 4.27 3.35
CA MET A 13 -7.32 3.10 3.97
C MET A 13 -7.39 1.92 3.00
N PHE A 14 -7.73 2.16 1.74
CA PHE A 14 -7.68 1.15 0.69
C PHE A 14 -6.27 0.56 0.54
N ALA A 15 -5.24 1.40 0.43
CA ALA A 15 -3.86 0.95 0.27
C ALA A 15 -3.38 0.10 1.46
N VAL A 16 -3.70 0.50 2.69
CA VAL A 16 -3.38 -0.27 3.90
C VAL A 16 -4.08 -1.62 3.89
N MET A 17 -5.39 -1.64 3.65
CA MET A 17 -6.16 -2.89 3.65
C MET A 17 -5.74 -3.84 2.52
N GLN A 18 -5.42 -3.28 1.35
CA GLN A 18 -4.88 -4.03 0.23
C GLN A 18 -3.51 -4.61 0.57
N SER A 19 -2.63 -3.84 1.22
CA SER A 19 -1.32 -4.32 1.68
C SER A 19 -1.48 -5.54 2.59
N ILE A 20 -2.40 -5.47 3.56
CA ILE A 20 -2.68 -6.59 4.45
C ILE A 20 -3.20 -7.82 3.66
N ASN A 21 -4.11 -7.64 2.70
CA ASN A 21 -4.58 -8.71 1.81
C ASN A 21 -3.42 -9.36 1.03
N LEU A 22 -2.54 -8.53 0.45
CA LEU A 22 -1.40 -9.02 -0.34
C LEU A 22 -0.43 -9.80 0.53
N ILE A 23 -0.04 -9.25 1.69
CA ILE A 23 0.83 -9.93 2.66
C ILE A 23 0.23 -11.27 3.08
N ASN A 24 -1.09 -11.34 3.29
CA ASN A 24 -1.78 -12.59 3.60
C ASN A 24 -1.58 -13.64 2.50
N SER A 25 -1.80 -13.26 1.23
CA SER A 25 -1.62 -14.15 0.08
C SER A 25 -0.17 -14.62 -0.07
N TYR A 26 0.79 -13.70 0.04
CA TYR A 26 2.20 -13.97 -0.14
C TYR A 26 2.79 -14.90 0.91
N THR A 27 2.34 -14.77 2.16
CA THR A 27 3.01 -15.42 3.29
C THR A 27 2.27 -16.66 3.77
N ALA A 28 1.02 -16.91 3.35
CA ALA A 28 0.22 -18.04 3.80
C ALA A 28 0.97 -19.40 3.81
N GLU A 29 0.74 -20.24 4.82
CA GLU A 29 1.32 -21.59 4.89
C GLU A 29 0.58 -22.62 4.02
N GLY A 30 -0.36 -22.16 3.18
CA GLY A 30 -1.24 -22.96 2.33
C GLY A 30 -2.20 -22.06 1.55
N ALA A 31 -3.48 -22.41 1.51
CA ALA A 31 -4.50 -21.49 0.99
C ALA A 31 -4.63 -20.29 1.95
N ALA A 32 -4.50 -19.07 1.42
CA ALA A 32 -4.60 -17.86 2.23
C ALA A 32 -6.00 -17.77 2.88
N PRO A 33 -6.10 -17.72 4.22
CA PRO A 33 -7.39 -17.63 4.89
C PRO A 33 -8.05 -16.30 4.55
N GLY A 34 -9.37 -16.26 4.40
CA GLY A 34 -10.09 -15.01 4.18
C GLY A 34 -9.91 -14.07 5.39
N LEU A 35 -9.52 -12.81 5.14
CA LEU A 35 -9.42 -11.83 6.21
C LEU A 35 -10.82 -11.39 6.63
N ALA A 36 -11.16 -11.59 7.89
CA ALA A 36 -12.42 -11.06 8.43
C ALA A 36 -12.25 -9.55 8.66
N VAL A 37 -12.99 -8.74 7.91
CA VAL A 37 -12.99 -7.28 8.03
C VAL A 37 -14.35 -6.82 8.56
N CYS A 38 -14.35 -5.97 9.58
CA CYS A 38 -15.56 -5.47 10.25
C CYS A 38 -15.52 -3.95 10.36
N ASN A 39 -16.59 -3.30 9.91
CA ASN A 39 -16.76 -1.87 10.08
C ASN A 39 -16.98 -1.54 11.56
N LYS A 40 -16.28 -0.54 12.09
CA LYS A 40 -16.57 0.00 13.43
C LYS A 40 -17.32 1.30 13.41
N ASN A 41 -16.84 2.24 12.61
CA ASN A 41 -17.44 3.56 12.60
C ASN A 41 -17.44 4.21 11.22
N ILE A 42 -16.93 3.62 10.15
CA ILE A 42 -16.94 4.26 8.82
C ILE A 42 -18.36 4.32 8.24
N LEU A 43 -18.63 5.33 7.42
CA LEU A 43 -19.88 5.43 6.65
C LEU A 43 -20.13 4.14 5.87
N THR A 44 -21.31 3.54 6.05
CA THR A 44 -21.64 2.20 5.54
C THR A 44 -21.39 2.06 4.05
N ASP A 45 -21.77 3.05 3.24
CA ASP A 45 -21.61 2.99 1.78
C ASP A 45 -20.12 3.05 1.37
N GLN A 46 -19.32 3.88 2.05
CA GLN A 46 -17.88 3.94 1.84
C GLN A 46 -17.21 2.62 2.25
N PHE A 47 -17.60 2.06 3.39
CA PHE A 47 -17.07 0.77 3.84
C PHE A 47 -17.45 -0.37 2.87
N ALA A 48 -18.70 -0.42 2.40
CA ALA A 48 -19.15 -1.43 1.45
C ALA A 48 -18.36 -1.35 0.13
N LEU A 49 -18.11 -0.12 -0.37
CA LEU A 49 -17.29 0.08 -1.56
C LEU A 49 -15.83 -0.33 -1.34
N LEU A 50 -15.25 -0.01 -0.18
CA LEU A 50 -13.91 -0.45 0.21
C LEU A 50 -13.79 -1.98 0.14
N ILE A 51 -14.71 -2.71 0.77
CA ILE A 51 -14.71 -4.18 0.75
C ILE A 51 -14.85 -4.74 -0.67
N ARG A 52 -15.74 -4.14 -1.49
CA ARG A 52 -15.89 -4.53 -2.89
C ARG A 52 -14.59 -4.35 -3.66
N LEU A 53 -13.94 -3.19 -3.57
CA LEU A 53 -12.68 -2.92 -4.26
C LEU A 53 -11.57 -3.86 -3.79
N LEU A 54 -11.52 -4.18 -2.49
CA LEU A 54 -10.57 -5.15 -1.95
C LEU A 54 -10.78 -6.56 -2.50
N SER A 55 -12.03 -6.96 -2.75
CA SER A 55 -12.34 -8.26 -3.39
C SER A 55 -11.90 -8.34 -4.86
N GLU A 56 -11.68 -7.19 -5.51
CA GLU A 56 -11.17 -7.08 -6.88
C GLU A 56 -9.63 -7.05 -6.91
N THR A 57 -8.94 -7.24 -5.78
CA THR A 57 -7.48 -7.33 -5.71
C THR A 57 -6.98 -8.51 -6.55
N PRO A 58 -5.99 -8.30 -7.46
CA PRO A 58 -5.38 -9.39 -8.22
C PRO A 58 -4.89 -10.50 -7.29
N LEU A 59 -5.25 -11.74 -7.64
CA LEU A 59 -4.76 -12.92 -6.95
C LEU A 59 -3.25 -13.04 -7.15
N MET A 60 -2.53 -13.13 -6.04
CA MET A 60 -1.08 -13.26 -6.05
C MET A 60 -0.65 -14.65 -5.58
N PRO A 61 0.36 -15.25 -6.22
CA PRO A 61 0.92 -16.51 -5.75
C PRO A 61 1.65 -16.33 -4.42
N ASN A 62 1.76 -17.42 -3.67
CA ASN A 62 2.54 -17.46 -2.45
C ASN A 62 4.04 -17.32 -2.77
N LEU A 63 4.81 -16.66 -1.90
CA LEU A 63 6.26 -16.46 -2.11
C LEU A 63 7.01 -17.78 -2.31
N LYS A 64 6.61 -18.85 -1.60
CA LYS A 64 7.23 -20.19 -1.73
C LYS A 64 7.01 -20.83 -3.11
N SER A 65 6.00 -20.38 -3.85
CA SER A 65 5.64 -20.89 -5.18
C SER A 65 6.19 -20.03 -6.32
N MET A 66 6.72 -18.85 -6.00
CA MET A 66 7.27 -17.94 -6.99
C MET A 66 8.72 -18.34 -7.37
N PRO A 67 9.14 -18.12 -8.62
CA PRO A 67 10.52 -18.36 -9.04
C PRO A 67 11.52 -17.52 -8.22
N PRO A 68 12.74 -18.04 -7.97
CA PRO A 68 13.85 -17.24 -7.43
C PRO A 68 14.05 -15.92 -8.18
N GLY A 69 14.29 -14.84 -7.42
CA GLY A 69 14.47 -13.49 -7.97
C GLY A 69 13.16 -12.76 -8.30
N SER A 70 11.99 -13.39 -8.12
CA SER A 70 10.70 -12.72 -8.31
C SER A 70 10.45 -11.67 -7.24
N THR A 71 9.68 -10.65 -7.60
CA THR A 71 9.27 -9.56 -6.71
C THR A 71 7.76 -9.55 -6.48
N ALA A 72 7.35 -9.33 -5.24
CA ALA A 72 5.94 -9.24 -4.83
C ALA A 72 5.69 -7.91 -4.09
N PRO A 73 4.89 -6.98 -4.64
CA PRO A 73 4.65 -5.67 -4.03
C PRO A 73 3.94 -5.76 -2.67
N ILE A 74 4.47 -5.11 -1.64
CA ILE A 74 3.84 -5.06 -0.31
C ILE A 74 2.74 -4.01 -0.26
N LEU A 75 2.97 -2.86 -0.90
CA LEU A 75 2.08 -1.72 -0.84
C LEU A 75 1.93 -1.14 -2.26
N ILE A 76 0.68 -1.01 -2.69
CA ILE A 76 0.35 -0.39 -3.97
C ILE A 76 -0.08 1.04 -3.68
N ASN A 77 0.57 2.01 -4.31
CA ASN A 77 0.22 3.42 -4.12
C ASN A 77 -0.94 3.82 -5.05
N PRO A 78 -2.17 4.06 -4.53
CA PRO A 78 -3.28 4.49 -5.36
C PRO A 78 -3.18 5.97 -5.79
N PHE A 79 -2.25 6.74 -5.22
CA PHE A 79 -2.03 8.15 -5.55
C PHE A 79 -1.09 8.34 -6.76
N ALA A 80 -0.52 7.25 -7.30
CA ALA A 80 0.39 7.32 -8.43
C ALA A 80 -0.25 8.05 -9.63
N GLU A 81 0.50 8.99 -10.21
CA GLU A 81 0.04 9.79 -11.33
C GLU A 81 -0.26 8.89 -12.55
N GLY A 82 -1.41 9.11 -13.19
CA GLY A 82 -1.90 8.25 -14.28
C GLY A 82 -2.51 6.91 -13.84
N GLY A 83 -2.45 6.57 -12.55
CA GLY A 83 -3.06 5.36 -12.00
C GLY A 83 -2.33 4.05 -12.37
N TYR A 84 -1.04 4.14 -12.65
CA TYR A 84 -0.19 2.99 -12.98
C TYR A 84 0.47 2.42 -11.72
N LEU A 85 0.76 1.12 -11.74
CA LEU A 85 1.68 0.53 -10.77
C LEU A 85 3.07 1.18 -10.95
N PRO A 86 3.73 1.67 -9.89
CA PRO A 86 5.06 2.24 -10.02
C PRO A 86 6.07 1.18 -10.48
N HIS A 87 7.20 1.62 -11.05
CA HIS A 87 8.24 0.70 -11.52
C HIS A 87 8.99 0.00 -10.38
N SER A 88 8.96 0.60 -9.18
CA SER A 88 9.57 0.06 -7.97
C SER A 88 8.85 0.54 -6.71
N GLY A 89 9.08 -0.16 -5.60
CA GLY A 89 8.63 0.24 -4.28
C GLY A 89 8.79 -0.89 -3.26
N PRO A 90 8.19 -0.77 -2.07
CA PRO A 90 8.32 -1.77 -1.03
C PRO A 90 7.80 -3.14 -1.49
N GLY A 91 8.63 -4.17 -1.37
CA GLY A 91 8.28 -5.49 -1.89
C GLY A 91 9.06 -6.62 -1.23
N PHE A 92 8.49 -7.81 -1.32
CA PHE A 92 9.22 -9.04 -1.06
C PHE A 92 10.07 -9.41 -2.28
N VAL A 93 11.30 -9.84 -2.04
CA VAL A 93 12.17 -10.41 -3.07
C VAL A 93 12.42 -11.87 -2.73
N VAL A 94 12.05 -12.78 -3.64
CA VAL A 94 12.17 -14.22 -3.42
C VAL A 94 13.63 -14.62 -3.52
N ASN A 95 14.25 -14.93 -2.38
CA ASN A 95 15.62 -15.45 -2.32
C ASN A 95 15.58 -16.94 -1.95
N PRO A 96 16.04 -17.86 -2.83
CA PRO A 96 16.05 -19.29 -2.53
C PRO A 96 17.11 -19.68 -1.49
N GLU A 97 18.10 -18.83 -1.23
CA GLU A 97 19.23 -19.15 -0.36
C GLU A 97 18.95 -18.89 1.12
N THR A 98 17.94 -18.05 1.42
CA THR A 98 17.55 -17.69 2.79
C THR A 98 16.10 -18.05 3.03
N SER A 99 15.81 -18.77 4.12
CA SER A 99 14.43 -19.04 4.57
C SER A 99 13.69 -17.79 5.06
N ASP A 100 14.39 -16.65 5.18
CA ASP A 100 13.86 -15.39 5.69
C ASP A 100 13.06 -14.64 4.62
N LEU A 101 12.01 -13.93 5.06
CA LEU A 101 11.27 -13.01 4.21
C LEU A 101 12.15 -11.79 3.89
N ASN A 102 12.71 -11.74 2.68
CA ASN A 102 13.50 -10.59 2.24
C ASN A 102 12.58 -9.43 1.83
N ILE A 103 12.53 -8.40 2.66
CA ILE A 103 11.76 -7.18 2.43
C ILE A 103 12.72 -6.08 1.99
N GLU A 104 12.53 -5.60 0.77
CA GLU A 104 13.29 -4.50 0.18
C GLU A 104 12.39 -3.27 0.05
N GLU A 105 12.93 -2.08 0.33
CA GLU A 105 12.18 -0.83 0.20
C GLU A 105 11.98 -0.40 -1.26
N ASN A 106 12.88 -0.83 -2.15
CA ASN A 106 12.90 -0.47 -3.57
C ASN A 106 12.98 -1.71 -4.48
N ALA A 107 12.08 -2.68 -4.27
CA ALA A 107 11.96 -3.84 -5.14
C ALA A 107 11.49 -3.41 -6.55
N LEU A 108 12.10 -3.97 -7.60
CA LEU A 108 11.77 -3.67 -8.99
C LEU A 108 10.52 -4.46 -9.43
N TYR A 109 9.38 -3.78 -9.57
CA TYR A 109 8.13 -4.41 -10.00
C TYR A 109 8.12 -4.74 -11.50
N GLY A 110 9.09 -4.25 -12.26
CA GLY A 110 9.26 -4.59 -13.69
C GLY A 110 9.48 -6.08 -13.96
N ALA A 111 9.83 -6.88 -12.94
CA ALA A 111 9.93 -8.33 -13.03
C ALA A 111 8.57 -9.06 -12.91
N MET A 112 7.49 -8.34 -12.58
CA MET A 112 6.15 -8.94 -12.48
C MET A 112 5.59 -9.29 -13.86
N GLU A 113 4.83 -10.38 -13.92
CA GLU A 113 4.13 -10.77 -15.14
C GLU A 113 3.20 -9.65 -15.64
N VAL A 114 3.23 -9.40 -16.95
CA VAL A 114 2.55 -8.26 -17.60
C VAL A 114 1.05 -8.20 -17.26
N HIS A 115 0.39 -9.36 -17.20
CA HIS A 115 -1.04 -9.43 -16.89
C HIS A 115 -1.34 -9.06 -15.43
N ILE A 116 -0.45 -9.37 -14.48
CA ILE A 116 -0.58 -8.98 -13.07
C ILE A 116 -0.41 -7.46 -12.94
N ASN A 117 0.61 -6.89 -13.58
CA ASN A 117 0.83 -5.45 -13.59
C ASN A 117 -0.38 -4.69 -14.18
N THR A 118 -0.91 -5.19 -15.30
CA THR A 118 -2.12 -4.65 -15.94
C THR A 118 -3.33 -4.73 -15.00
N ALA A 119 -3.50 -5.83 -14.27
CA ALA A 119 -4.60 -6.01 -13.33
C ALA A 119 -4.51 -5.01 -12.16
N PHE A 120 -3.33 -4.80 -11.58
CA PHE A 120 -3.13 -3.77 -10.55
C PHE A 120 -3.38 -2.36 -11.07
N THR A 121 -2.88 -2.04 -12.26
CA THR A 121 -3.15 -0.74 -12.92
C THR A 121 -4.65 -0.51 -13.08
N ASN A 122 -5.41 -1.51 -13.53
CA ASN A 122 -6.86 -1.41 -13.66
C ASN A 122 -7.58 -1.23 -12.32
N LEU A 123 -7.11 -1.91 -11.27
CA LEU A 123 -7.63 -1.75 -9.92
C LEU A 123 -7.37 -0.32 -9.39
N ILE A 124 -6.15 0.19 -9.52
CA ILE A 124 -5.79 1.56 -9.08
C ILE A 124 -6.69 2.58 -9.77
N ARG A 125 -6.88 2.47 -11.09
CA ARG A 125 -7.77 3.37 -11.84
C ARG A 125 -9.21 3.31 -11.33
N ARG A 126 -9.72 2.09 -11.09
CA ARG A 126 -11.07 1.87 -10.58
C ARG A 126 -11.26 2.45 -9.18
N VAL A 127 -10.31 2.22 -8.28
CA VAL A 127 -10.31 2.75 -6.92
C VAL A 127 -10.34 4.27 -6.96
N ASN A 128 -9.51 4.90 -7.80
CA ASN A 128 -9.49 6.35 -7.97
C ASN A 128 -10.83 6.91 -8.48
N MET A 129 -11.42 6.29 -9.51
CA MET A 129 -12.73 6.70 -10.01
C MET A 129 -13.83 6.54 -8.96
N SER A 130 -13.79 5.46 -8.18
CA SER A 130 -14.79 5.13 -7.18
C SER A 130 -14.69 6.05 -5.95
N ALA A 131 -13.48 6.38 -5.52
CA ALA A 131 -13.25 7.34 -4.44
C ALA A 131 -13.88 8.70 -4.77
N ASN A 132 -13.70 9.20 -5.99
CA ASN A 132 -14.28 10.47 -6.44
C ASN A 132 -15.81 10.52 -6.38
N GLN A 133 -16.49 9.36 -6.42
CA GLN A 133 -17.95 9.29 -6.46
C GLN A 133 -18.58 9.30 -5.05
N ILE A 134 -17.87 8.81 -4.04
CA ILE A 134 -18.44 8.53 -2.71
C ILE A 134 -17.80 9.35 -1.58
N THR A 135 -16.74 10.11 -1.89
CA THR A 135 -16.02 10.91 -0.91
C THR A 135 -15.97 12.37 -1.35
N ALA A 136 -15.82 13.25 -0.36
CA ALA A 136 -15.53 14.66 -0.61
C ALA A 136 -14.02 14.93 -0.52
N SER A 137 -13.59 16.06 -1.07
CA SER A 137 -12.25 16.60 -0.82
C SER A 137 -12.04 16.82 0.68
N GLY A 138 -10.85 16.50 1.17
CA GLY A 138 -10.49 16.66 2.58
C GLY A 138 -9.06 16.20 2.84
N SER A 139 -8.63 16.33 4.09
CA SER A 139 -7.28 15.98 4.52
C SER A 139 -7.04 14.47 4.50
N ALA A 140 -5.77 14.08 4.45
CA ALA A 140 -5.33 12.72 4.71
C ALA A 140 -5.41 12.37 6.21
N PHE A 141 -5.25 11.09 6.54
CA PHE A 141 -4.90 10.67 7.90
C PHE A 141 -3.45 11.08 8.21
N SER A 142 -3.20 11.45 9.46
CA SER A 142 -1.87 11.81 9.95
C SER A 142 -1.18 10.65 10.68
N HIS A 143 -1.93 9.66 11.14
CA HIS A 143 -1.34 8.51 11.82
C HIS A 143 -2.07 7.19 11.54
N PHE A 144 -1.31 6.09 11.70
CA PHE A 144 -1.80 4.72 11.63
C PHE A 144 -1.28 3.88 12.80
N GLY A 145 -2.20 3.18 13.45
CA GLY A 145 -1.95 2.29 14.59
C GLY A 145 -2.66 0.96 14.44
N ILE A 146 -2.12 -0.05 15.12
CA ILE A 146 -2.74 -1.35 15.29
C ILE A 146 -2.93 -1.56 16.78
N GLU A 147 -4.18 -1.62 17.23
CA GLU A 147 -4.54 -1.88 18.62
C GLU A 147 -4.95 -3.35 18.78
N ARG A 148 -4.24 -4.08 19.64
CA ARG A 148 -4.61 -5.44 20.06
C ARG A 148 -5.44 -5.35 21.33
N SER A 149 -6.52 -6.10 21.42
CA SER A 149 -7.34 -6.15 22.65
C SER A 149 -6.51 -6.77 23.78
N PRO A 150 -6.22 -6.05 24.88
CA PRO A 150 -5.44 -6.60 25.99
C PRO A 150 -6.20 -7.68 26.74
N TYR A 151 -7.52 -7.72 26.63
CA TYR A 151 -8.41 -8.65 27.34
C TYR A 151 -8.70 -9.95 26.55
N SER A 152 -8.23 -10.03 25.30
CA SER A 152 -8.32 -11.25 24.50
C SER A 152 -7.08 -11.37 23.62
N PRO A 153 -5.94 -11.81 24.20
CA PRO A 153 -4.69 -11.98 23.44
C PRO A 153 -4.80 -13.05 22.35
N LEU A 154 -5.84 -13.89 22.41
CA LEU A 154 -6.20 -14.88 21.39
C LEU A 154 -7.28 -14.39 20.41
N SER A 155 -7.79 -13.16 20.57
CA SER A 155 -8.67 -12.58 19.56
C SER A 155 -7.87 -12.40 18.29
N GLU A 156 -8.18 -13.21 17.27
CA GLU A 156 -7.57 -13.14 15.94
C GLU A 156 -7.70 -11.75 15.30
N ARG A 157 -8.69 -10.96 15.75
CA ARG A 157 -8.98 -9.63 15.22
C ARG A 157 -8.31 -8.53 16.02
N VAL A 158 -7.70 -7.61 15.30
CA VAL A 158 -7.11 -6.37 15.79
C VAL A 158 -7.91 -5.17 15.28
N LYS A 159 -7.79 -4.03 15.96
CA LYS A 159 -8.33 -2.77 15.47
C LYS A 159 -7.25 -2.02 14.70
N LEU A 160 -7.53 -1.70 13.45
CA LEU A 160 -6.78 -0.71 12.70
C LEU A 160 -7.33 0.67 13.04
N VAL A 161 -6.43 1.56 13.42
CA VAL A 161 -6.75 2.88 13.95
C VAL A 161 -6.09 3.91 13.04
N PHE A 162 -6.92 4.62 12.28
CA PHE A 162 -6.49 5.70 11.40
C PHE A 162 -6.97 6.99 12.02
N GLY A 163 -6.08 7.93 12.33
CA GLY A 163 -6.52 9.18 12.94
C GLY A 163 -5.99 10.42 12.28
N CYS A 164 -6.59 11.51 12.73
CA CYS A 164 -6.42 12.85 12.22
C CYS A 164 -5.92 13.76 13.33
N ASP A 165 -5.45 14.95 12.98
CA ASP A 165 -4.87 15.92 13.92
C ASP A 165 -5.85 16.47 14.99
N LYS A 166 -7.14 16.10 14.94
CA LYS A 166 -8.21 16.60 15.82
C LYS A 166 -8.80 15.52 16.75
N ASP A 167 -8.05 14.46 17.06
CA ASP A 167 -8.49 13.28 17.83
C ASP A 167 -9.65 12.49 17.21
N ASP A 168 -10.04 12.82 15.98
CA ASP A 168 -11.00 12.07 15.19
C ASP A 168 -10.34 10.83 14.57
N VAL A 169 -10.93 9.66 14.81
CA VAL A 169 -10.35 8.37 14.43
C VAL A 169 -11.35 7.52 13.64
N ALA A 170 -10.92 7.01 12.49
CA ALA A 170 -11.61 5.96 11.74
C ALA A 170 -11.05 4.59 12.15
N MET A 171 -11.94 3.63 12.37
CA MET A 171 -11.61 2.30 12.89
C MET A 171 -12.21 1.18 12.04
N ILE A 172 -11.40 0.14 11.83
CA ILE A 172 -11.81 -1.14 11.24
C ILE A 172 -11.26 -2.26 12.13
N GLU A 173 -12.02 -3.32 12.32
CA GLU A 173 -11.46 -4.57 12.85
C GLU A 173 -11.07 -5.52 11.73
N VAL A 174 -9.88 -6.10 11.81
CA VAL A 174 -9.35 -7.01 10.80
C VAL A 174 -8.63 -8.18 11.46
N THR A 175 -8.75 -9.39 10.88
CA THR A 175 -7.81 -10.48 11.18
C THR A 175 -6.48 -10.21 10.48
N LEU A 176 -5.36 -10.21 11.21
CA LEU A 176 -4.05 -9.99 10.59
C LEU A 176 -3.49 -11.30 10.00
N PRO A 177 -2.68 -11.20 8.92
CA PRO A 177 -1.86 -12.30 8.44
C PRO A 177 -0.95 -12.87 9.54
N HIS A 178 -0.71 -14.18 9.50
CA HIS A 178 0.10 -14.88 10.52
C HIS A 178 1.49 -14.25 10.74
N VAL A 179 2.11 -13.70 9.69
CA VAL A 179 3.44 -13.04 9.78
C VAL A 179 3.44 -11.87 10.77
N PHE A 180 2.33 -11.14 10.92
CA PHE A 180 2.23 -10.05 11.90
C PHE A 180 2.14 -10.55 13.36
N ILE A 181 1.85 -11.84 13.56
CA ILE A 181 1.65 -12.46 14.87
C ILE A 181 2.91 -13.19 15.31
N PHE A 182 3.53 -13.96 14.40
CA PHE A 182 4.59 -14.90 14.73
C PHE A 182 6.02 -14.40 14.45
N ASP A 183 6.18 -13.36 13.62
CA ASP A 183 7.49 -12.76 13.34
C ASP A 183 7.48 -11.27 13.68
N GLU A 184 7.90 -10.95 14.91
CA GLU A 184 7.92 -9.58 15.41
C GLU A 184 8.81 -8.65 14.56
N LYS A 185 9.95 -9.16 14.08
CA LYS A 185 10.91 -8.35 13.31
C LYS A 185 10.32 -7.99 11.95
N VAL A 186 9.72 -8.96 11.26
CA VAL A 186 9.05 -8.73 9.97
C VAL A 186 7.79 -7.88 10.17
N ALA A 187 6.98 -8.16 11.19
CA ALA A 187 5.80 -7.37 11.53
C ALA A 187 6.14 -5.89 11.72
N ASN A 188 7.20 -5.59 12.49
CA ASN A 188 7.65 -4.23 12.72
C ASN A 188 8.10 -3.53 11.44
N LYS A 189 8.81 -4.22 10.55
CA LYS A 189 9.18 -3.68 9.23
C LYS A 189 7.95 -3.38 8.37
N LEU A 190 6.99 -4.30 8.29
CA LEU A 190 5.77 -4.12 7.50
C LEU A 190 4.92 -2.96 8.04
N ILE A 191 4.77 -2.87 9.37
CA ILE A 191 4.07 -1.76 10.02
C ILE A 191 4.79 -0.43 9.76
N HIS A 192 6.13 -0.43 9.78
CA HIS A 192 6.91 0.76 9.46
C HIS A 192 6.68 1.24 8.03
N ILE A 193 6.71 0.33 7.04
CA ILE A 193 6.39 0.63 5.64
C ILE A 193 5.00 1.26 5.51
N ILE A 194 3.99 0.66 6.15
CA ILE A 194 2.62 1.17 6.11
C ILE A 194 2.52 2.56 6.75
N ARG A 195 3.17 2.78 7.91
CA ARG A 195 3.17 4.08 8.58
C ARG A 195 3.87 5.15 7.75
N ASN A 196 5.00 4.83 7.14
CA ASN A 196 5.73 5.76 6.29
C ASN A 196 4.89 6.14 5.07
N PHE A 197 4.17 5.20 4.46
CA PHE A 197 3.24 5.50 3.37
C PHE A 197 2.15 6.49 3.81
N ILE A 198 1.54 6.29 4.99
CA ILE A 198 0.53 7.23 5.52
C ILE A 198 1.15 8.62 5.73
N GLY A 199 2.35 8.70 6.31
CA GLY A 199 3.05 9.97 6.53
C GLY A 199 3.44 10.69 5.23
N GLN A 200 4.00 9.96 4.26
CA GLN A 200 4.38 10.52 2.95
C GLN A 200 3.16 11.04 2.19
N THR A 201 2.10 10.24 2.11
CA THR A 201 0.87 10.66 1.42
C THR A 201 0.14 11.79 2.13
N MET A 202 0.37 12.00 3.42
CA MET A 202 -0.08 13.20 4.12
C MET A 202 0.66 14.46 3.62
N ILE A 203 1.98 14.37 3.45
CA ILE A 203 2.84 15.50 3.01
C ILE A 203 2.61 15.82 1.53
N ASP A 204 2.56 14.80 0.67
CA ASP A 204 2.47 14.98 -0.78
C ASP A 204 1.08 15.41 -1.24
N ASN A 205 0.05 15.28 -0.40
CA ASN A 205 -1.26 15.85 -0.69
C ASN A 205 -1.29 17.39 -0.63
N ASP A 206 -0.24 18.01 -0.10
CA ASP A 206 -0.01 19.46 -0.21
C ASP A 206 0.81 19.84 -1.47
N PHE A 207 1.44 18.89 -2.16
CA PHE A 207 2.25 19.12 -3.35
C PHE A 207 2.08 18.02 -4.41
N SER A 208 1.35 18.33 -5.47
CA SER A 208 1.08 17.49 -6.64
C SER A 208 2.32 16.93 -7.35
N SER A 209 2.94 15.88 -6.82
CA SER A 209 3.86 14.96 -7.54
C SER A 209 4.35 13.89 -6.57
N CYS A 210 4.12 12.61 -6.84
CA CYS A 210 4.64 11.55 -5.97
C CYS A 210 5.28 10.43 -6.81
N THR A 211 6.61 10.48 -6.90
CA THR A 211 7.45 9.30 -7.11
C THR A 211 7.90 8.90 -5.71
N LEU A 212 7.69 7.65 -5.29
CA LEU A 212 8.17 7.16 -3.99
C LEU A 212 9.70 7.21 -3.98
N VAL A 213 10.29 8.29 -3.50
CA VAL A 213 11.72 8.40 -3.23
C VAL A 213 11.91 8.22 -1.74
N TYR A 214 12.27 7.01 -1.35
CA TYR A 214 12.86 6.74 -0.04
C TYR A 214 14.30 7.25 -0.09
N ASP A 215 14.54 8.44 0.44
CA ASP A 215 15.90 8.89 0.76
C ASP A 215 16.24 8.43 2.18
N ASP A 216 17.39 7.76 2.29
CA ASP A 216 17.97 7.18 3.50
C ASP A 216 17.93 8.14 4.71
N VAL A 217 17.59 7.56 5.86
CA VAL A 217 17.51 8.21 7.17
C VAL A 217 18.80 8.99 7.50
N SER A 218 18.63 10.18 8.11
CA SER A 218 19.62 10.98 8.88
C SER A 218 20.30 12.18 8.21
N LYS A 219 19.55 13.24 7.88
CA LYS A 219 20.07 14.62 8.07
C LYS A 219 19.02 15.56 8.66
N ILE A 220 19.20 15.82 9.95
CA ILE A 220 18.71 17.02 10.62
C ILE A 220 19.23 18.24 9.85
N ASN A 221 18.32 19.20 9.60
CA ASN A 221 18.55 20.57 9.12
C ASN A 221 19.12 20.75 7.71
N SER A 222 18.24 20.97 6.73
CA SER A 222 18.17 22.21 5.94
C SER A 222 17.25 22.01 4.74
N VAL A 223 16.30 22.93 4.57
CA VAL A 223 15.48 23.07 3.37
C VAL A 223 16.41 23.41 2.20
N HIS A 224 16.76 22.42 1.37
CA HIS A 224 17.27 22.64 0.02
C HIS A 224 16.45 21.78 -0.94
N VAL A 225 15.34 22.35 -1.39
CA VAL A 225 14.57 21.86 -2.54
C VAL A 225 15.49 21.91 -3.76
N ARG A 226 16.03 20.77 -4.17
CA ARG A 226 16.57 20.63 -5.53
C ARG A 226 15.37 20.55 -6.46
N GLN A 227 15.07 21.66 -7.12
CA GLN A 227 14.23 21.66 -8.32
C GLN A 227 14.97 20.85 -9.40
N THR A 228 14.63 19.58 -9.56
CA THR A 228 14.94 18.86 -10.79
C THR A 228 14.06 19.44 -11.89
N HIS A 229 14.67 20.23 -12.79
CA HIS A 229 14.01 20.71 -13.99
C HIS A 229 13.35 19.54 -14.73
N GLU A 230 12.04 19.67 -15.00
CA GLU A 230 11.31 18.74 -15.86
C GLU A 230 12.00 18.68 -17.23
N LYS A 231 12.52 17.50 -17.59
CA LYS A 231 13.07 17.26 -18.93
C LYS A 231 11.93 17.34 -19.95
N THR A 232 12.17 18.07 -21.03
CA THR A 232 11.19 18.21 -22.12
C THR A 232 10.89 16.84 -22.76
N LEU A 233 9.73 16.73 -23.41
CA LEU A 233 9.30 15.52 -24.12
C LEU A 233 10.40 15.01 -25.08
N GLU A 234 11.10 15.93 -25.73
CA GLU A 234 12.22 15.66 -26.64
C GLU A 234 13.42 15.03 -25.91
N GLN A 235 13.75 15.49 -24.70
CA GLN A 235 14.81 14.88 -23.88
C GLN A 235 14.42 13.48 -23.40
N LYS A 236 13.15 13.26 -23.05
CA LYS A 236 12.65 11.94 -22.66
C LYS A 236 12.68 10.94 -23.84
N LEU A 237 12.41 11.41 -25.06
CA LEU A 237 12.46 10.58 -26.28
C LEU A 237 13.90 10.24 -26.71
N MET A 238 14.87 11.08 -26.39
CA MET A 238 16.30 10.82 -26.68
C MET A 238 16.96 9.85 -25.68
N GLU A 239 16.37 9.65 -24.50
CA GLU A 239 16.89 8.73 -23.46
C GLU A 239 16.45 7.27 -23.65
N CYS A 240 15.53 6.98 -24.58
CA CYS A 240 15.12 5.62 -24.94
C CYS A 240 15.12 5.41 -26.46
N PRO A 241 16.26 5.06 -27.09
CA PRO A 241 16.27 4.65 -28.49
C PRO A 241 15.85 3.18 -28.58
N ILE A 242 14.55 2.88 -28.44
CA ILE A 242 14.00 1.61 -28.92
C ILE A 242 13.43 1.90 -30.31
N TRP A 243 14.28 1.77 -31.32
CA TRP A 243 13.79 1.70 -32.69
C TRP A 243 12.97 0.44 -32.85
N ALA A 244 11.76 0.62 -33.37
CA ALA A 244 10.91 -0.43 -33.88
C ALA A 244 11.72 -1.38 -34.78
N THR A 245 11.75 -2.65 -34.42
CA THR A 245 11.96 -3.73 -35.38
C THR A 245 10.64 -4.48 -35.50
N TRP A 246 10.04 -4.37 -36.69
CA TRP A 246 8.92 -5.18 -37.14
C TRP A 246 9.35 -6.65 -37.34
#